data_AF-A0A8T2ZMC1-F1
#
_entry.id   AF-A0A8T2ZMC1-F1
#
_cell.length_a   1.000
_cell.length_b   1.000
_cell.length_c   1.000
_cell.angle_alpha   90.00
_cell.angle_beta   90.00
_cell.angle_gamma   90.00
#
_symmetry.space_group_name_H-M   'P 1'
#
loop_
_entity.id
_entity.type
_entity.pdbx_description
1 polymer ?
#
loop_
_entity_poly.entity_id
_entity_poly.type
_entity_poly.pdbx_seq_one_letter_code
_entity_poly.pdbx_strand_id
1 'polypeptide(L)'
;MSSHFLSNSPSTPTTKASDRQNDTSVSLPSTSTSSSISTDMWNYLWIPFLISLSKELTLARSATATTSPSILLPSQLADDSPSAPRCPAPDTNLNYRPVIGILSHPGDGASGRLNNATNASYIAASYVKFVESAGARVIPLIYNEPREILFEKLNLVNGVLFTGGWAKTGLYFDTAKAIFKEVLARNDAGFHFPVYAICLGFEILTMIISEDNQILETYNATDQASTLQFMENISIEGTVFQRFPPVLLKKLSTDCLVMQNHHYGISPQRFQENEHLSSFFKILTNSADEDNQVYVSTVQARSYPVTAFQWHPEKNAFEWGLSMIPHSEDAIQVTQHVANFFVSEARKSLNRPPARKVLDNLIYNYSPTYCGKAGKGYDEVYIFAEPETSNNTSIYITPPPIKMYYGILVITHNFTGDPV
;
A
#
# COMPACT_ATOMS: atom_id res chain seq x y z
N MET A 1 25.92 58.26 -7.50
CA MET A 1 27.16 58.98 -7.08
C MET A 1 26.85 59.75 -5.81
N SER A 2 27.84 59.84 -4.91
CA SER A 2 27.80 60.28 -3.49
C SER A 2 27.35 59.18 -2.50
N SER A 3 28.00 58.90 -1.37
CA SER A 3 29.29 59.33 -0.79
C SER A 3 29.57 58.52 0.51
N HIS A 4 30.86 58.37 0.82
CA HIS A 4 31.57 57.89 2.02
C HIS A 4 30.92 58.05 3.43
N PHE A 5 31.28 57.18 4.41
CA PHE A 5 32.31 57.41 5.45
C PHE A 5 32.50 56.27 6.50
N LEU A 6 33.68 56.32 7.12
CA LEU A 6 34.45 55.46 8.06
C LEU A 6 33.90 55.12 9.48
N SER A 7 34.34 53.94 9.99
CA SER A 7 35.05 53.63 11.27
C SER A 7 34.52 53.98 12.68
N ASN A 8 34.38 52.98 13.57
CA ASN A 8 35.20 52.77 14.80
C ASN A 8 34.67 51.66 15.75
N SER A 9 35.59 50.89 16.35
CA SER A 9 35.43 49.98 17.52
C SER A 9 35.28 50.75 18.85
N PRO A 10 35.01 50.14 20.05
CA PRO A 10 36.02 49.34 20.79
C PRO A 10 35.55 48.28 21.84
N SER A 11 36.53 47.44 22.23
CA SER A 11 36.91 46.92 23.57
C SER A 11 36.05 45.99 24.47
N THR A 12 36.74 44.94 24.90
CA THR A 12 36.54 43.89 25.94
C THR A 12 36.31 44.41 27.38
N PRO A 13 35.88 43.51 28.30
CA PRO A 13 36.59 43.42 29.59
C PRO A 13 36.85 42.01 30.14
N THR A 14 37.88 41.98 30.99
CA THR A 14 38.54 40.89 31.73
C THR A 14 37.90 40.52 33.07
N THR A 15 38.17 39.29 33.50
CA THR A 15 37.88 38.62 34.79
C THR A 15 38.65 39.17 36.01
N LYS A 16 38.06 39.07 37.22
CA LYS A 16 38.75 38.79 38.51
C LYS A 16 37.80 38.23 39.58
N ALA A 17 38.36 37.39 40.45
CA ALA A 17 37.72 36.52 41.43
C ALA A 17 37.68 37.08 42.87
N SER A 18 36.84 36.48 43.74
CA SER A 18 37.13 36.25 45.16
C SER A 18 36.15 35.27 45.83
N ASP A 19 36.70 34.50 46.77
CA ASP A 19 36.19 33.33 47.50
C ASP A 19 35.04 33.57 48.51
N ARG A 20 34.25 32.51 48.79
CA ARG A 20 34.27 31.80 50.11
C ARG A 20 33.35 30.55 50.18
N GLN A 21 33.99 29.49 50.67
CA GLN A 21 33.57 28.18 51.20
C GLN A 21 32.25 28.11 52.02
N ASN A 22 31.49 27.00 51.96
CA ASN A 22 31.67 25.83 52.84
C ASN A 22 30.71 24.65 52.53
N ASP A 23 31.32 23.46 52.44
CA ASP A 23 30.91 22.07 52.72
C ASP A 23 29.46 21.70 53.06
N THR A 24 28.93 20.64 52.41
CA THR A 24 28.94 19.28 53.00
C THR A 24 28.44 18.20 52.03
N SER A 25 29.19 17.11 52.02
CA SER A 25 29.06 15.85 51.28
C SER A 25 28.02 14.89 51.85
N VAL A 26 27.32 14.11 51.02
CA VAL A 26 27.03 12.68 51.32
C VAL A 26 27.02 11.86 50.02
N SER A 27 27.68 10.71 50.12
CA SER A 27 28.09 9.71 49.14
C SER A 27 27.03 8.66 48.77
N LEU A 28 27.23 8.03 47.61
CA LEU A 28 26.71 6.72 47.18
C LEU A 28 26.91 5.61 48.24
N PRO A 29 26.16 4.50 48.12
CA PRO A 29 26.86 3.26 47.85
C PRO A 29 26.20 2.35 46.81
N SER A 30 27.06 1.66 46.06
CA SER A 30 26.81 0.41 45.34
C SER A 30 26.90 -0.79 46.28
N THR A 31 26.06 -1.81 46.10
CA THR A 31 26.42 -3.22 46.36
C THR A 31 25.42 -4.17 45.70
N SER A 32 25.98 -5.18 45.03
CA SER A 32 25.34 -6.37 44.47
C SER A 32 25.32 -7.51 45.49
N THR A 33 24.25 -8.32 45.55
CA THR A 33 24.29 -9.81 45.43
C THR A 33 22.91 -10.48 45.61
N SER A 34 22.61 -11.36 44.63
CA SER A 34 21.82 -12.61 44.58
C SER A 34 20.68 -12.98 45.56
N SER A 35 19.58 -13.39 44.91
CA SER A 35 18.70 -14.57 45.12
C SER A 35 17.75 -14.65 46.32
N SER A 36 16.43 -14.64 46.03
CA SER A 36 15.53 -15.73 46.42
C SER A 36 14.26 -15.74 45.57
N ILE A 37 13.82 -16.97 45.30
CA ILE A 37 12.66 -17.41 44.52
C ILE A 37 11.44 -17.45 45.43
N SER A 38 10.26 -16.97 44.99
CA SER A 38 8.94 -17.44 45.45
C SER A 38 7.79 -16.64 44.78
N THR A 39 7.25 -17.15 43.67
CA THR A 39 5.85 -17.62 43.51
C THR A 39 4.76 -16.54 43.36
N ASP A 40 4.53 -16.10 42.12
CA ASP A 40 3.22 -15.62 41.66
C ASP A 40 2.75 -16.52 40.51
N MET A 41 2.30 -17.71 40.89
CA MET A 41 1.78 -18.75 39.98
C MET A 41 0.37 -19.14 40.44
N TRP A 42 -0.53 -18.17 40.52
CA TRP A 42 -1.90 -18.37 41.01
C TRP A 42 -2.98 -17.60 40.21
N ASN A 43 -2.88 -17.58 38.88
CA ASN A 43 -3.95 -17.03 38.03
C ASN A 43 -4.30 -17.87 36.77
N TYR A 44 -3.91 -19.15 36.70
CA TYR A 44 -4.21 -20.02 35.54
C TYR A 44 -4.96 -21.32 35.90
N LEU A 45 -5.94 -21.27 36.81
CA LEU A 45 -6.73 -22.44 37.22
C LEU A 45 -8.21 -22.41 36.85
N TRP A 46 -8.61 -21.61 35.84
CA TRP A 46 -10.01 -21.56 35.37
C TRP A 46 -10.22 -21.94 33.89
N ILE A 47 -9.20 -22.47 33.21
CA ILE A 47 -9.28 -22.84 31.79
C ILE A 47 -9.40 -24.36 31.51
N PRO A 48 -9.06 -25.32 32.42
CA PRO A 48 -9.27 -26.75 32.11
C PRO A 48 -10.70 -27.26 32.31
N PHE A 49 -11.57 -26.53 33.01
CA PHE A 49 -12.91 -27.03 33.37
C PHE A 49 -13.98 -26.88 32.27
N LEU A 50 -13.72 -26.06 31.25
CA LEU A 50 -14.66 -25.83 30.14
C LEU A 50 -14.45 -26.74 28.92
N ILE A 51 -13.39 -27.56 28.91
CA ILE A 51 -13.10 -28.51 27.81
C ILE A 51 -13.48 -29.96 28.16
N SER A 52 -13.79 -30.25 29.44
CA SER A 52 -14.18 -31.61 29.86
C SER A 52 -15.69 -31.89 29.78
N LEU A 53 -16.55 -30.88 29.57
CA LEU A 53 -18.00 -31.09 29.46
C LEU A 53 -18.50 -31.28 28.02
N SER A 54 -17.65 -31.06 27.01
CA SER A 54 -18.02 -31.18 25.59
C SER A 54 -17.66 -32.53 24.96
N LYS A 55 -16.97 -33.42 25.70
CA LYS A 55 -16.56 -34.75 25.23
C LYS A 55 -17.42 -35.91 25.76
N GLU A 56 -18.29 -35.69 26.74
CA GLU A 56 -19.25 -36.73 27.18
C GLU A 56 -20.62 -36.65 26.50
N LEU A 57 -20.91 -35.61 25.70
CA LEU A 57 -22.21 -35.49 25.02
C LEU A 57 -22.25 -36.07 23.59
N THR A 58 -21.16 -36.64 23.09
CA THR A 58 -21.06 -37.19 21.71
C THR A 58 -20.87 -38.71 21.66
N LEU A 59 -21.00 -39.43 22.77
CA LEU A 59 -20.71 -40.87 22.84
C LEU A 59 -21.84 -41.75 23.41
N ALA A 60 -23.09 -41.30 23.32
CA ALA A 60 -24.24 -42.11 23.74
C ALA A 60 -25.49 -41.89 22.88
N ARG A 61 -25.44 -42.22 21.58
CA ARG A 61 -26.65 -42.65 20.84
C ARG A 61 -26.32 -43.37 19.53
N SER A 62 -25.91 -44.62 19.63
CA SER A 62 -25.98 -45.59 18.54
C SER A 62 -25.92 -47.00 19.11
N ALA A 63 -27.04 -47.45 19.68
CA ALA A 63 -27.33 -48.87 19.87
C ALA A 63 -28.82 -49.06 20.22
N THR A 64 -29.38 -50.14 19.69
CA THR A 64 -30.66 -50.77 20.04
C THR A 64 -31.96 -50.06 19.61
N ALA A 65 -32.45 -50.50 18.45
CA ALA A 65 -33.87 -50.45 18.10
C ALA A 65 -34.60 -51.60 18.83
N THR A 66 -35.51 -51.24 19.73
CA THR A 66 -36.59 -52.12 20.20
C THR A 66 -37.79 -51.26 20.59
N THR A 67 -38.95 -51.74 20.18
CA THR A 67 -40.29 -51.15 20.15
C THR A 67 -40.87 -50.80 21.52
N SER A 68 -41.37 -49.57 21.69
CA SER A 68 -42.49 -49.17 22.57
C SER A 68 -42.98 -47.75 22.20
N PRO A 69 -44.28 -47.43 22.37
CA PRO A 69 -44.90 -46.28 21.70
C PRO A 69 -44.62 -44.97 22.46
N SER A 70 -43.89 -44.07 21.83
CA SER A 70 -43.69 -42.71 22.33
C SER A 70 -44.89 -41.85 21.95
N ILE A 71 -45.55 -41.30 22.96
CA ILE A 71 -46.56 -40.25 22.86
C ILE A 71 -45.98 -39.10 22.03
N LEU A 72 -46.59 -38.81 20.88
CA LEU A 72 -46.19 -37.72 19.99
C LEU A 72 -46.64 -36.37 20.57
N LEU A 73 -45.69 -35.44 20.71
CA LEU A 73 -45.99 -34.04 21.00
C LEU A 73 -46.48 -33.34 19.70
N PRO A 74 -47.37 -32.33 19.80
CA PRO A 74 -47.96 -31.65 18.63
C PRO A 74 -46.97 -30.98 17.66
N SER A 75 -45.67 -30.95 17.97
CA SER A 75 -44.62 -30.38 17.11
C SER A 75 -44.07 -31.35 16.07
N GLN A 76 -44.49 -32.62 16.05
CA GLN A 76 -44.02 -33.63 15.09
C GLN A 76 -44.99 -33.89 13.92
N LEU A 77 -46.02 -33.06 13.76
CA LEU A 77 -47.02 -33.15 12.68
C LEU A 77 -46.99 -31.98 11.68
N ALA A 78 -45.88 -31.25 11.59
CA ALA A 78 -45.65 -30.28 10.54
C ALA A 78 -44.42 -30.69 9.72
N ASP A 79 -44.68 -31.31 8.56
CA ASP A 79 -43.70 -31.54 7.50
C ASP A 79 -43.43 -30.23 6.75
N ASP A 80 -42.92 -29.23 7.47
CA ASP A 80 -42.46 -27.95 6.96
C ASP A 80 -41.34 -27.46 7.89
N SER A 81 -40.18 -28.12 7.81
CA SER A 81 -38.97 -27.59 8.43
C SER A 81 -38.55 -26.35 7.64
N PRO A 82 -38.56 -25.14 8.21
CA PRO A 82 -38.03 -23.98 7.52
C PRO A 82 -36.55 -24.24 7.27
N SER A 83 -36.14 -24.29 6.00
CA SER A 83 -34.73 -24.40 5.63
C SER A 83 -33.96 -23.32 6.39
N ALA A 84 -32.99 -23.72 7.22
CA ALA A 84 -32.13 -22.77 7.92
C ALA A 84 -31.62 -21.72 6.91
N PRO A 85 -31.66 -20.41 7.24
CA PRO A 85 -31.28 -19.36 6.29
C PRO A 85 -29.84 -19.62 5.81
N ARG A 86 -29.70 -19.97 4.53
CA ARG A 86 -28.39 -20.19 3.90
C ARG A 86 -27.88 -18.85 3.39
N CYS A 87 -26.60 -18.55 3.63
CA CYS A 87 -25.95 -17.40 3.03
C CYS A 87 -26.05 -17.48 1.50
N PRO A 88 -26.36 -16.37 0.80
CA PRO A 88 -26.36 -16.36 -0.65
C PRO A 88 -24.96 -16.70 -1.18
N ALA A 89 -24.90 -17.46 -2.27
CA ALA A 89 -23.65 -17.77 -2.93
C ALA A 89 -22.99 -16.48 -3.48
N PRO A 90 -21.66 -16.33 -3.43
CA PRO A 90 -20.97 -15.21 -4.06
C PRO A 90 -21.18 -15.20 -5.58
N ASP A 91 -21.18 -14.01 -6.19
CA ASP A 91 -21.27 -13.85 -7.65
C ASP A 91 -20.04 -14.45 -8.33
N THR A 92 -20.25 -15.50 -9.11
CA THR A 92 -19.18 -16.24 -9.78
C THR A 92 -18.42 -15.44 -10.84
N ASN A 93 -18.99 -14.32 -11.32
CA ASN A 93 -18.34 -13.44 -12.29
C ASN A 93 -17.31 -12.51 -11.63
N LEU A 94 -17.30 -12.39 -10.30
CA LEU A 94 -16.42 -11.50 -9.56
C LEU A 94 -15.22 -12.22 -8.94
N ASN A 95 -14.08 -11.53 -8.89
CA ASN A 95 -12.91 -11.92 -8.13
C ASN A 95 -13.02 -11.39 -6.69
N TYR A 96 -13.33 -12.25 -5.72
CA TYR A 96 -13.36 -11.85 -4.30
C TYR A 96 -12.00 -11.83 -3.62
N ARG A 97 -10.91 -12.08 -4.34
CA ARG A 97 -9.53 -12.01 -3.80
C ARG A 97 -8.63 -11.14 -4.69
N PRO A 98 -9.07 -9.94 -5.08
CA PRO A 98 -8.34 -9.11 -6.04
C PRO A 98 -6.97 -8.72 -5.47
N VAL A 99 -6.01 -8.57 -6.38
CA VAL A 99 -4.65 -8.11 -6.06
C VAL A 99 -4.40 -6.82 -6.84
N ILE A 100 -3.89 -5.78 -6.22
CA ILE A 100 -3.54 -4.52 -6.87
C ILE A 100 -2.03 -4.40 -6.93
N GLY A 101 -1.51 -4.02 -8.10
CA GLY A 101 -0.12 -3.60 -8.26
C GLY A 101 0.04 -2.14 -7.84
N ILE A 102 0.99 -1.82 -6.98
CA ILE A 102 1.31 -0.42 -6.62
C ILE A 102 2.72 -0.12 -7.12
N LEU A 103 2.87 0.89 -7.98
CA LEU A 103 4.18 1.31 -8.50
C LEU A 103 5.00 1.96 -7.38
N SER A 104 6.24 1.51 -7.18
CA SER A 104 7.17 2.15 -6.24
C SER A 104 7.76 3.43 -6.83
N HIS A 105 8.11 4.37 -5.96
CA HIS A 105 8.68 5.67 -6.34
C HIS A 105 10.19 5.72 -6.03
N PRO A 106 11.01 6.42 -6.83
CA PRO A 106 12.43 6.60 -6.54
C PRO A 106 12.73 7.26 -5.18
N GLY A 107 13.77 6.77 -4.51
CA GLY A 107 14.23 7.24 -3.19
C GLY A 107 13.79 6.31 -2.05
N ASP A 108 13.95 6.77 -0.82
CA ASP A 108 13.59 6.01 0.38
C ASP A 108 12.29 6.50 1.05
N GLY A 109 11.66 7.55 0.49
CA GLY A 109 10.38 8.09 0.93
C GLY A 109 10.40 8.78 2.28
N ALA A 110 11.58 8.92 2.89
CA ALA A 110 11.69 9.47 4.23
C ALA A 110 11.93 10.98 4.21
N SER A 111 11.46 11.65 5.26
CA SER A 111 11.79 13.05 5.56
C SER A 111 13.25 13.27 6.00
N GLY A 112 14.05 12.19 6.00
CA GLY A 112 15.49 12.12 6.26
C GLY A 112 16.09 11.03 5.39
N ARG A 113 17.27 10.48 5.74
CA ARG A 113 17.87 9.36 4.99
C ARG A 113 17.69 8.06 5.77
N LEU A 114 16.83 7.17 5.27
CA LEU A 114 16.65 5.81 5.79
C LEU A 114 17.45 4.78 5.00
N ASN A 115 17.75 5.06 3.73
CA ASN A 115 18.54 4.17 2.90
C ASN A 115 19.63 4.94 2.14
N ASN A 116 20.83 4.35 2.06
CA ASN A 116 21.94 4.95 1.33
C ASN A 116 22.03 4.53 -0.13
N ALA A 117 21.35 3.43 -0.51
CA ALA A 117 21.39 2.86 -1.84
C ALA A 117 20.80 3.82 -2.88
N THR A 118 21.57 4.09 -3.93
CA THR A 118 21.18 5.01 -5.00
C THR A 118 20.05 4.46 -5.87
N ASN A 119 19.84 3.14 -5.85
CA ASN A 119 18.75 2.44 -6.51
C ASN A 119 17.55 2.16 -5.58
N ALA A 120 17.51 2.75 -4.38
CA ALA A 120 16.37 2.60 -3.49
C ALA A 120 15.08 3.13 -4.14
N SER A 121 14.00 2.42 -3.88
CA SER A 121 12.63 2.84 -4.17
C SER A 121 11.75 2.61 -2.96
N TYR A 122 10.58 3.23 -2.93
CA TYR A 122 9.66 3.06 -1.82
C TYR A 122 8.19 3.05 -2.25
N ILE A 123 7.33 2.54 -1.37
CA ILE A 123 5.89 2.77 -1.41
C ILE A 123 5.49 3.30 -0.03
N ALA A 124 4.83 4.46 0.02
CA ALA A 124 4.25 4.93 1.27
C ALA A 124 3.17 3.96 1.74
N ALA A 125 3.22 3.58 3.02
CA ALA A 125 2.34 2.54 3.56
C ALA A 125 0.86 2.95 3.51
N SER A 126 0.55 4.25 3.46
CA SER A 126 -0.82 4.74 3.25
C SER A 126 -1.46 4.22 1.96
N TYR A 127 -0.73 4.11 0.84
CA TYR A 127 -1.29 3.52 -0.38
C TYR A 127 -1.61 2.03 -0.21
N VAL A 128 -0.79 1.30 0.55
CA VAL A 128 -1.05 -0.12 0.86
C VAL A 128 -2.29 -0.25 1.74
N LYS A 129 -2.33 0.49 2.86
CA LYS A 129 -3.47 0.52 3.79
C LYS A 129 -4.78 0.94 3.10
N PHE A 130 -4.70 1.90 2.18
CA PHE A 130 -5.81 2.37 1.35
C PHE A 130 -6.40 1.27 0.48
N VAL A 131 -5.57 0.44 -0.15
CA VAL A 131 -6.05 -0.70 -0.95
C VAL A 131 -6.58 -1.82 -0.06
N GLU A 132 -5.89 -2.12 1.04
CA GLU A 132 -6.25 -3.21 1.95
C GLU A 132 -7.55 -2.95 2.72
N SER A 133 -7.83 -1.70 3.10
CA SER A 133 -9.07 -1.32 3.78
C SER A 133 -10.33 -1.57 2.95
N ALA A 134 -10.20 -1.72 1.62
CA ALA A 134 -11.28 -2.08 0.71
C ALA A 134 -11.32 -3.57 0.33
N GLY A 135 -10.45 -4.39 0.95
CA GLY A 135 -10.45 -5.85 0.83
C GLY A 135 -9.71 -6.38 -0.40
N ALA A 136 -8.62 -5.71 -0.81
CA ALA A 136 -7.66 -6.22 -1.79
C ALA A 136 -6.32 -6.53 -1.14
N ARG A 137 -5.47 -7.30 -1.82
CA ARG A 137 -4.06 -7.50 -1.46
C ARG A 137 -3.15 -6.71 -2.39
N VAL A 138 -1.91 -6.47 -1.99
CA VAL A 138 -0.97 -5.66 -2.77
C VAL A 138 0.24 -6.48 -3.23
N ILE A 139 0.66 -6.26 -4.48
CA ILE A 139 1.99 -6.62 -5.00
C ILE A 139 2.73 -5.32 -5.32
N PRO A 140 3.95 -5.09 -4.77
CA PRO A 140 4.75 -3.94 -5.17
C PRO A 140 5.29 -4.15 -6.59
N LEU A 141 5.05 -3.17 -7.46
CA LEU A 141 5.66 -3.06 -8.78
C LEU A 141 6.89 -2.15 -8.64
N ILE A 142 8.08 -2.74 -8.53
CA ILE A 142 9.30 -1.98 -8.24
C ILE A 142 9.79 -1.32 -9.54
N TYR A 143 9.82 0.01 -9.60
CA TYR A 143 9.94 0.73 -10.89
C TYR A 143 11.25 0.46 -11.65
N ASN A 144 12.31 0.08 -10.93
CA ASN A 144 13.65 -0.17 -11.44
C ASN A 144 14.02 -1.66 -11.48
N GLU A 145 13.06 -2.57 -11.31
CA GLU A 145 13.29 -3.99 -11.64
C GLU A 145 13.50 -4.19 -13.15
N PRO A 146 14.18 -5.28 -13.55
CA PRO A 146 14.21 -5.69 -14.96
C PRO A 146 12.80 -5.77 -15.53
N ARG A 147 12.64 -5.31 -16.78
CA ARG A 147 11.32 -5.17 -17.42
C ARG A 147 10.56 -6.48 -17.43
N GLU A 148 11.24 -7.59 -17.65
CA GLU A 148 10.64 -8.92 -17.66
C GLU A 148 10.01 -9.26 -16.31
N ILE A 149 10.73 -9.01 -15.21
CA ILE A 149 10.26 -9.26 -13.84
C ILE A 149 9.07 -8.34 -13.48
N LEU A 150 9.17 -7.06 -13.82
CA LEU A 150 8.09 -6.10 -13.60
C LEU A 150 6.80 -6.53 -14.30
N PHE A 151 6.90 -6.96 -15.55
CA PHE A 151 5.73 -7.39 -16.33
C PHE A 151 5.22 -8.78 -15.92
N GLU A 152 6.07 -9.66 -15.41
CA GLU A 152 5.64 -10.87 -14.72
C GLU A 152 4.76 -10.54 -13.50
N LYS A 153 5.16 -9.57 -12.67
CA LYS A 153 4.34 -9.10 -11.54
C LYS A 153 3.05 -8.43 -12.00
N LEU A 154 3.09 -7.63 -13.07
CA LEU A 154 1.90 -7.02 -13.66
C LEU A 154 0.88 -8.06 -14.16
N ASN A 155 1.33 -9.26 -14.55
CA ASN A 155 0.44 -10.38 -14.89
C ASN A 155 -0.23 -11.03 -13.67
N LEU A 156 0.25 -10.76 -12.45
CA LEU A 156 -0.29 -11.30 -11.20
C LEU A 156 -1.35 -10.41 -10.54
N VAL A 157 -1.65 -9.24 -11.10
CA VAL A 157 -2.57 -8.26 -10.48
C VAL A 157 -3.85 -8.06 -11.30
N ASN A 158 -4.86 -7.48 -10.65
CA ASN A 158 -6.20 -7.23 -11.16
C ASN A 158 -6.46 -5.73 -11.43
N GLY A 159 -5.50 -4.87 -11.11
CA GLY A 159 -5.54 -3.42 -11.30
C GLY A 159 -4.22 -2.80 -10.85
N VAL A 160 -3.98 -1.54 -11.20
CA VAL A 160 -2.74 -0.82 -10.87
C VAL A 160 -3.04 0.54 -10.22
N LEU A 161 -2.21 0.92 -9.25
CA LEU A 161 -2.19 2.25 -8.65
C LEU A 161 -0.85 2.93 -8.93
N PHE A 162 -0.91 4.11 -9.56
CA PHE A 162 0.21 5.04 -9.69
C PHE A 162 0.16 6.05 -8.52
N THR A 163 1.23 6.10 -7.75
CA THR A 163 1.31 6.89 -6.51
C THR A 163 1.66 8.36 -6.78
N GLY A 164 1.48 9.19 -5.77
CA GLY A 164 2.10 10.52 -5.70
C GLY A 164 3.62 10.43 -5.55
N GLY A 165 4.31 11.57 -5.69
CA GLY A 165 5.77 11.66 -5.64
C GLY A 165 6.30 12.90 -6.36
N TRP A 166 7.57 12.89 -6.76
CA TRP A 166 8.24 14.03 -7.41
C TRP A 166 8.81 13.75 -8.81
N ALA A 167 9.18 12.50 -9.13
CA ALA A 167 9.91 12.15 -10.34
C ALA A 167 9.02 12.14 -11.59
N LYS A 168 9.22 13.10 -12.50
CA LYS A 168 8.46 13.23 -13.76
C LYS A 168 9.23 12.81 -15.01
N THR A 169 10.49 12.38 -14.86
CA THR A 169 11.40 12.09 -15.97
C THR A 169 12.24 10.84 -15.69
N GLY A 170 12.99 10.39 -16.71
CA GLY A 170 13.90 9.26 -16.60
C GLY A 170 13.19 7.92 -16.43
N LEU A 171 13.89 6.95 -15.83
CA LEU A 171 13.44 5.56 -15.74
C LEU A 171 12.05 5.40 -15.12
N TYR A 172 11.72 6.18 -14.09
CA TYR A 172 10.40 6.10 -13.45
C TYR A 172 9.27 6.48 -14.43
N PHE A 173 9.43 7.57 -15.18
CA PHE A 173 8.46 7.98 -16.19
C PHE A 173 8.32 6.94 -17.30
N ASP A 174 9.45 6.41 -17.80
CA ASP A 174 9.46 5.38 -18.84
C ASP A 174 8.79 4.08 -18.37
N THR A 175 9.02 3.67 -17.11
CA THR A 175 8.36 2.53 -16.49
C THR A 175 6.86 2.76 -16.33
N ALA A 176 6.44 3.93 -15.83
CA ALA A 176 5.02 4.26 -15.69
C ALA A 176 4.31 4.26 -17.06
N LYS A 177 4.92 4.87 -18.08
CA LYS A 177 4.43 4.86 -19.47
C LYS A 177 4.32 3.46 -20.03
N ALA A 178 5.30 2.60 -19.77
CA ALA A 178 5.29 1.21 -20.20
C ALA A 178 4.16 0.40 -19.56
N ILE A 179 3.95 0.53 -18.24
CA ILE A 179 2.84 -0.13 -17.53
C ILE A 179 1.50 0.39 -18.07
N PHE A 180 1.34 1.70 -18.20
CA PHE A 180 0.09 2.28 -18.66
C PHE A 180 -0.28 1.82 -20.08
N LYS A 181 0.70 1.80 -21.01
CA LYS A 181 0.50 1.28 -22.37
C LYS A 181 0.02 -0.18 -22.38
N GLU A 182 0.61 -1.03 -21.54
CA GLU A 182 0.22 -2.43 -21.41
C GLU A 182 -1.19 -2.59 -20.83
N VAL A 183 -1.54 -1.77 -19.84
CA VAL A 183 -2.89 -1.78 -19.26
C VAL A 183 -3.94 -1.33 -20.27
N LEU A 184 -3.66 -0.32 -21.10
CA LEU A 184 -4.57 0.08 -22.18
C LEU A 184 -4.74 -1.06 -23.20
N ALA A 185 -3.65 -1.69 -23.64
CA ALA A 185 -3.70 -2.82 -24.56
C ALA A 185 -4.54 -3.99 -24.02
N ARG A 186 -4.52 -4.25 -22.70
CA ARG A 186 -5.39 -5.25 -22.07
C ARG A 186 -6.86 -4.88 -22.14
N ASN A 187 -7.18 -3.62 -21.85
CA ASN A 187 -8.56 -3.13 -21.93
C ASN A 187 -9.07 -3.13 -23.38
N ASP A 188 -8.23 -2.77 -24.36
CA ASP A 188 -8.56 -2.86 -25.79
C ASP A 188 -8.84 -4.30 -26.23
N ALA A 189 -8.14 -5.27 -25.65
CA ALA A 189 -8.40 -6.70 -25.85
C ALA A 189 -9.65 -7.22 -25.11
N GLY A 190 -10.42 -6.33 -24.46
CA GLY A 190 -11.66 -6.67 -23.75
C GLY A 190 -11.46 -7.13 -22.30
N PHE A 191 -10.24 -7.07 -21.75
CA PHE A 191 -10.00 -7.39 -20.34
C PHE A 191 -10.24 -6.16 -19.46
N HIS A 192 -11.18 -6.26 -18.52
CA HIS A 192 -11.38 -5.20 -17.53
C HIS A 192 -10.18 -5.12 -16.57
N PHE A 193 -9.41 -4.03 -16.66
CA PHE A 193 -8.21 -3.82 -15.85
C PHE A 193 -8.13 -2.35 -15.36
N PRO A 194 -8.59 -2.06 -14.13
CA PRO A 194 -8.67 -0.69 -13.62
C PRO A 194 -7.31 -0.08 -13.24
N VAL A 195 -7.25 1.25 -13.38
CA VAL A 195 -6.12 2.09 -12.97
C VAL A 195 -6.60 3.22 -12.08
N TYR A 196 -5.93 3.39 -10.94
CA TYR A 196 -5.97 4.61 -10.15
C TYR A 196 -4.65 5.36 -10.29
N ALA A 197 -4.71 6.68 -10.42
CA ALA A 197 -3.54 7.54 -10.50
C ALA A 197 -3.70 8.74 -9.57
N ILE A 198 -2.78 8.91 -8.61
CA ILE A 198 -2.91 9.88 -7.52
C ILE A 198 -1.77 10.90 -7.59
N CYS A 199 -2.09 12.19 -7.52
CA CYS A 199 -1.14 13.32 -7.54
C CYS A 199 -0.16 13.20 -8.72
N LEU A 200 1.13 12.92 -8.47
CA LEU A 200 2.11 12.63 -9.53
C LEU A 200 1.63 11.58 -10.55
N GLY A 201 0.90 10.56 -10.10
CA GLY A 201 0.32 9.58 -11.01
C GLY A 201 -0.60 10.24 -12.06
N PHE A 202 -1.44 11.18 -11.63
CA PHE A 202 -2.31 11.94 -12.54
C PHE A 202 -1.51 12.86 -13.45
N GLU A 203 -0.50 13.55 -12.92
CA GLU A 203 0.43 14.38 -13.70
C GLU A 203 1.12 13.57 -14.82
N ILE A 204 1.64 12.38 -14.49
CA ILE A 204 2.30 11.49 -15.46
C ILE A 204 1.32 10.98 -16.52
N LEU A 205 0.12 10.55 -16.14
CA LEU A 205 -0.88 10.15 -17.13
C LEU A 205 -1.26 11.31 -18.05
N THR A 206 -1.37 12.53 -17.50
CA THR A 206 -1.65 13.74 -18.27
C THR A 206 -0.56 13.95 -19.32
N MET A 207 0.73 13.91 -18.93
CA MET A 207 1.87 14.04 -19.86
C MET A 207 1.92 12.93 -20.91
N ILE A 208 1.63 11.67 -20.52
CA ILE A 208 1.65 10.52 -21.44
C ILE A 208 0.55 10.65 -22.49
N ILE A 209 -0.67 10.99 -22.07
CA ILE A 209 -1.85 11.05 -22.95
C ILE A 209 -1.81 12.29 -23.84
N SER A 210 -1.38 13.43 -23.31
CA SER A 210 -1.26 14.68 -24.10
C SER A 210 -0.10 14.66 -25.09
N GLU A 211 0.82 13.69 -24.94
CA GLU A 211 2.11 13.64 -25.64
C GLU A 211 2.96 14.91 -25.45
N ASP A 212 2.76 15.62 -24.33
CA ASP A 212 3.40 16.89 -24.03
C ASP A 212 3.98 16.90 -22.61
N ASN A 213 5.30 16.89 -22.51
CA ASN A 213 6.02 16.96 -21.24
C ASN A 213 5.95 18.34 -20.55
N GLN A 214 5.39 19.35 -21.21
CA GLN A 214 5.23 20.72 -20.70
C GLN A 214 3.74 21.09 -20.55
N ILE A 215 2.85 20.09 -20.50
CA ILE A 215 1.41 20.32 -20.37
C ILE A 215 1.00 20.85 -18.99
N LEU A 216 1.82 20.63 -17.96
CA LEU A 216 1.49 20.99 -16.58
C LEU A 216 1.80 22.46 -16.26
N GLU A 217 0.97 23.04 -15.40
CA GLU A 217 1.05 24.42 -14.91
C GLU A 217 1.35 24.41 -13.40
N THR A 218 1.87 25.51 -12.86
CA THR A 218 2.23 25.61 -11.44
C THR A 218 1.09 26.16 -10.59
N TYR A 219 0.90 25.59 -9.40
CA TYR A 219 -0.14 25.96 -8.45
C TYR A 219 0.39 26.03 -7.01
N ASN A 220 -0.20 26.90 -6.19
CA ASN A 220 0.07 27.00 -4.76
C ASN A 220 -0.86 26.10 -3.93
N ALA A 221 -0.70 24.78 -4.06
CA ALA A 221 -1.59 23.75 -3.48
C ALA A 221 -0.83 22.71 -2.63
N THR A 222 0.24 23.16 -1.98
CA THR A 222 1.03 22.33 -1.05
C THR A 222 0.39 22.37 0.33
N ASP A 223 0.36 21.24 1.03
CA ASP A 223 -0.15 21.13 2.40
C ASP A 223 -1.58 21.70 2.65
N GLN A 224 -2.49 21.56 1.67
CA GLN A 224 -3.78 22.24 1.66
C GLN A 224 -4.98 21.26 1.78
N ALA A 225 -5.75 21.36 2.87
CA ALA A 225 -7.09 20.79 2.91
C ALA A 225 -8.04 21.63 2.03
N SER A 226 -8.78 20.98 1.13
CA SER A 226 -9.64 21.68 0.16
C SER A 226 -10.96 20.96 -0.11
N THR A 227 -11.79 21.60 -0.94
CA THR A 227 -13.06 21.09 -1.45
C THR A 227 -12.91 20.56 -2.89
N LEU A 228 -13.89 19.78 -3.33
CA LEU A 228 -14.08 19.36 -4.72
C LEU A 228 -15.29 20.06 -5.32
N GLN A 229 -15.07 20.83 -6.37
CA GLN A 229 -16.12 21.48 -7.14
C GLN A 229 -16.51 20.58 -8.31
N PHE A 230 -17.71 19.98 -8.24
CA PHE A 230 -18.20 19.11 -9.31
C PHE A 230 -18.51 19.91 -10.58
N MET A 231 -18.20 19.32 -11.74
CA MET A 231 -18.63 19.88 -13.01
C MET A 231 -20.17 19.90 -13.10
N GLU A 232 -20.72 20.97 -13.69
CA GLU A 232 -22.16 21.06 -13.91
C GLU A 232 -22.66 19.90 -14.78
N ASN A 233 -23.84 19.36 -14.43
CA ASN A 233 -24.51 18.27 -15.13
C ASN A 233 -23.70 16.96 -15.26
N ILE A 234 -22.68 16.75 -14.42
CA ILE A 234 -21.95 15.48 -14.39
C ILE A 234 -22.84 14.35 -13.86
N SER A 235 -22.96 13.24 -14.60
CA SER A 235 -23.56 12.03 -14.04
C SER A 235 -22.56 11.36 -13.11
N ILE A 236 -22.99 11.15 -11.86
CA ILE A 236 -22.21 10.49 -10.82
C ILE A 236 -22.25 8.95 -10.99
N GLU A 237 -23.25 8.42 -11.67
CA GLU A 237 -23.37 6.99 -11.96
C GLU A 237 -22.16 6.48 -12.76
N GLY A 238 -21.62 5.32 -12.36
CA GLY A 238 -20.43 4.74 -12.97
C GLY A 238 -19.11 5.43 -12.61
N THR A 239 -19.13 6.53 -11.85
CA THR A 239 -17.92 7.24 -11.39
C THR A 239 -17.51 6.77 -9.99
N VAL A 240 -16.30 7.14 -9.55
CA VAL A 240 -15.83 6.92 -8.16
C VAL A 240 -16.83 7.43 -7.10
N PHE A 241 -17.58 8.49 -7.45
CA PHE A 241 -18.53 9.14 -6.57
C PHE A 241 -19.88 8.41 -6.47
N GLN A 242 -20.14 7.38 -7.30
CA GLN A 242 -21.44 6.68 -7.34
C GLN A 242 -21.85 6.04 -6.00
N ARG A 243 -20.87 5.73 -5.14
CA ARG A 243 -21.10 5.04 -3.86
C ARG A 243 -21.19 6.00 -2.68
N PHE A 244 -21.01 7.30 -2.90
CA PHE A 244 -21.01 8.28 -1.82
C PHE A 244 -22.46 8.59 -1.43
N PRO A 245 -22.78 8.63 -0.12
CA PRO A 245 -24.06 9.13 0.34
C PRO A 245 -24.31 10.56 -0.17
N PRO A 246 -25.55 10.93 -0.54
CA PRO A 246 -25.85 12.28 -1.05
C PRO A 246 -25.39 13.41 -0.13
N VAL A 247 -25.46 13.20 1.19
CA VAL A 247 -24.97 14.16 2.18
C VAL A 247 -23.46 14.35 2.09
N LEU A 248 -22.69 13.27 1.96
CA LEU A 248 -21.24 13.32 1.83
C LEU A 248 -20.82 13.94 0.49
N LEU A 249 -21.54 13.62 -0.60
CA LEU A 249 -21.33 14.27 -1.91
C LEU A 249 -21.48 15.79 -1.83
N LYS A 250 -22.50 16.28 -1.11
CA LYS A 250 -22.69 17.71 -0.90
C LYS A 250 -21.53 18.31 -0.10
N LYS A 251 -21.12 17.63 0.98
CA LYS A 251 -20.01 18.08 1.83
C LYS A 251 -18.69 18.17 1.09
N LEU A 252 -18.42 17.31 0.11
CA LEU A 252 -17.21 17.41 -0.71
C LEU A 252 -17.05 18.79 -1.35
N SER A 253 -18.13 19.51 -1.66
CA SER A 253 -18.08 20.84 -2.26
C SER A 253 -18.07 22.00 -1.25
N THR A 254 -18.38 21.75 0.02
CA THR A 254 -18.50 22.79 1.05
C THR A 254 -17.46 22.69 2.16
N ASP A 255 -17.02 21.47 2.46
CA ASP A 255 -16.17 21.14 3.60
C ASP A 255 -14.79 20.71 3.08
N CYS A 256 -13.71 21.12 3.76
CA CYS A 256 -12.35 20.76 3.37
C CYS A 256 -12.04 19.29 3.71
N LEU A 257 -12.45 18.36 2.86
CA LEU A 257 -12.39 16.92 3.10
C LEU A 257 -11.31 16.19 2.28
N VAL A 258 -10.61 16.89 1.38
CA VAL A 258 -9.55 16.29 0.55
C VAL A 258 -8.21 16.97 0.77
N MET A 259 -7.14 16.19 0.78
CA MET A 259 -5.76 16.69 0.95
C MET A 259 -5.11 16.96 -0.41
N GLN A 260 -4.70 18.20 -0.65
CA GLN A 260 -3.84 18.59 -1.77
C GLN A 260 -2.40 18.67 -1.29
N ASN A 261 -1.49 18.17 -2.11
CA ASN A 261 -0.06 18.33 -1.84
C ASN A 261 0.75 18.28 -3.15
N HIS A 262 0.58 19.31 -3.97
CA HIS A 262 1.21 19.37 -5.29
C HIS A 262 1.67 20.80 -5.64
N HIS A 263 2.65 20.88 -6.52
CA HIS A 263 3.12 22.13 -7.14
C HIS A 263 2.70 22.26 -8.60
N TYR A 264 2.21 21.17 -9.19
CA TYR A 264 1.89 21.07 -10.60
C TYR A 264 0.50 20.48 -10.78
N GLY A 265 -0.22 21.00 -11.76
CA GLY A 265 -1.54 20.51 -12.15
C GLY A 265 -1.83 20.90 -13.59
N ILE A 266 -3.10 20.87 -13.97
CA ILE A 266 -3.54 21.33 -15.30
C ILE A 266 -4.83 22.12 -15.16
N SER A 267 -4.89 23.29 -15.79
CA SER A 267 -6.11 24.09 -15.80
C SER A 267 -7.22 23.41 -16.61
N PRO A 268 -8.51 23.62 -16.26
CA PRO A 268 -9.61 23.09 -17.06
C PRO A 268 -9.56 23.54 -18.52
N GLN A 269 -9.11 24.77 -18.78
CA GLN A 269 -8.95 25.30 -20.13
C GLN A 269 -7.90 24.49 -20.92
N ARG A 270 -6.67 24.41 -20.40
CA ARG A 270 -5.57 23.70 -21.08
C ARG A 270 -5.88 22.22 -21.27
N PHE A 271 -6.58 21.61 -20.31
CA PHE A 271 -7.07 20.24 -20.41
C PHE A 271 -8.07 20.06 -21.56
N GLN A 272 -9.05 20.96 -21.68
CA GLN A 272 -10.09 20.87 -22.71
C GLN A 272 -9.55 21.19 -24.11
N GLU A 273 -8.62 22.15 -24.23
CA GLU A 273 -7.97 22.52 -25.48
C GLU A 273 -7.07 21.41 -26.05
N ASN A 274 -6.55 20.52 -25.20
CA ASN A 274 -5.81 19.35 -25.66
C ASN A 274 -6.77 18.22 -26.08
N GLU A 275 -6.83 17.95 -27.39
CA GLU A 275 -7.75 16.95 -27.95
C GLU A 275 -7.51 15.52 -27.44
N HIS A 276 -6.25 15.14 -27.16
CA HIS A 276 -5.94 13.82 -26.63
C HIS A 276 -6.47 13.64 -25.20
N LEU A 277 -6.31 14.65 -24.34
CA LEU A 277 -6.83 14.63 -22.97
C LEU A 277 -8.36 14.67 -22.94
N SER A 278 -8.97 15.61 -23.67
CA SER A 278 -10.43 15.80 -23.65
C SER A 278 -11.20 14.65 -24.30
N SER A 279 -10.58 13.92 -25.25
CA SER A 279 -11.13 12.69 -25.82
C SER A 279 -10.93 11.47 -24.91
N PHE A 280 -9.81 11.37 -24.18
CA PHE A 280 -9.56 10.24 -23.29
C PHE A 280 -10.37 10.33 -21.98
N PHE A 281 -10.43 11.53 -21.39
CA PHE A 281 -10.99 11.78 -20.07
C PHE A 281 -12.22 12.69 -20.10
N LYS A 282 -13.08 12.53 -19.09
CA LYS A 282 -14.01 13.56 -18.64
C LYS A 282 -13.55 14.12 -17.30
N ILE A 283 -13.66 15.43 -17.12
CA ILE A 283 -13.44 16.09 -15.83
C ILE A 283 -14.66 15.81 -14.94
N LEU A 284 -14.44 15.33 -13.72
CA LEU A 284 -15.48 15.14 -12.71
C LEU A 284 -15.52 16.30 -11.73
N THR A 285 -14.34 16.73 -11.26
CA THR A 285 -14.21 17.82 -10.28
C THR A 285 -13.00 18.68 -10.59
N ASN A 286 -13.10 19.95 -10.19
CA ASN A 286 -11.99 20.89 -10.08
C ASN A 286 -11.75 21.25 -8.60
N SER A 287 -10.60 21.84 -8.33
CA SER A 287 -10.28 22.49 -7.05
C SER A 287 -9.54 23.80 -7.33
N ALA A 288 -9.41 24.64 -6.31
CA ALA A 288 -8.65 25.88 -6.40
C ALA A 288 -7.48 25.84 -5.41
N ASP A 289 -6.35 26.40 -5.82
CA ASP A 289 -5.17 26.56 -4.97
C ASP A 289 -5.35 27.73 -3.98
N GLU A 290 -4.34 28.03 -3.15
CA GLU A 290 -4.42 29.13 -2.18
C GLU A 290 -4.55 30.52 -2.83
N ASP A 291 -4.14 30.66 -4.10
CA ASP A 291 -4.27 31.89 -4.89
C ASP A 291 -5.60 31.97 -5.66
N ASN A 292 -6.51 31.02 -5.43
CA ASN A 292 -7.78 30.82 -6.14
C ASN A 292 -7.64 30.44 -7.63
N GLN A 293 -6.48 29.94 -8.04
CA GLN A 293 -6.30 29.41 -9.39
C GLN A 293 -6.89 28.01 -9.48
N VAL A 294 -7.76 27.80 -10.46
CA VAL A 294 -8.52 26.55 -10.63
C VAL A 294 -7.71 25.54 -11.44
N TYR A 295 -7.68 24.30 -10.97
CA TYR A 295 -7.10 23.15 -11.65
C TYR A 295 -8.06 21.95 -11.64
N VAL A 296 -7.85 21.03 -12.58
CA VAL A 296 -8.57 19.76 -12.65
C VAL A 296 -8.16 18.89 -11.46
N SER A 297 -9.13 18.43 -10.65
CA SER A 297 -8.84 17.67 -9.43
C SER A 297 -9.23 16.19 -9.51
N THR A 298 -10.25 15.83 -10.30
CA THR A 298 -10.60 14.43 -10.54
C THR A 298 -11.06 14.23 -11.98
N VAL A 299 -10.56 13.20 -12.64
CA VAL A 299 -10.98 12.79 -13.99
C VAL A 299 -11.29 11.31 -14.05
N GLN A 300 -12.13 10.91 -15.00
CA GLN A 300 -12.40 9.51 -15.31
C GLN A 300 -12.33 9.29 -16.82
N ALA A 301 -11.71 8.20 -17.25
CA ALA A 301 -11.61 7.89 -18.66
C ALA A 301 -12.99 7.56 -19.24
N ARG A 302 -13.19 7.90 -20.51
CA ARG A 302 -14.48 7.68 -21.19
C ARG A 302 -14.70 6.21 -21.52
N SER A 303 -13.64 5.52 -21.93
CA SER A 303 -13.72 4.15 -22.48
C SER A 303 -12.93 3.12 -21.67
N TYR A 304 -12.18 3.55 -20.65
CA TYR A 304 -11.32 2.69 -19.84
C TYR A 304 -11.67 2.81 -18.36
N PRO A 305 -11.45 1.77 -17.54
CA PRO A 305 -11.62 1.83 -16.09
C PRO A 305 -10.45 2.59 -15.41
N VAL A 306 -10.12 3.78 -15.92
CA VAL A 306 -9.05 4.65 -15.41
C VAL A 306 -9.68 5.84 -14.68
N THR A 307 -9.29 6.05 -13.43
CA THR A 307 -9.67 7.24 -12.64
C THR A 307 -8.41 7.89 -12.09
N ALA A 308 -8.31 9.21 -12.17
CA ALA A 308 -7.15 9.94 -11.68
C ALA A 308 -7.56 11.12 -10.79
N PHE A 309 -6.74 11.37 -9.78
CA PHE A 309 -6.97 12.34 -8.71
C PHE A 309 -5.72 13.21 -8.57
N GLN A 310 -5.87 14.54 -8.56
CA GLN A 310 -4.77 15.43 -8.19
C GLN A 310 -4.53 15.42 -6.67
N TRP A 311 -5.58 15.15 -5.90
CA TRP A 311 -5.59 15.08 -4.44
C TRP A 311 -5.27 13.67 -3.93
N HIS A 312 -5.01 13.56 -2.63
CA HIS A 312 -4.54 12.35 -1.95
C HIS A 312 -5.64 11.67 -1.10
N PRO A 313 -6.44 10.76 -1.67
CA PRO A 313 -7.49 10.07 -0.93
C PRO A 313 -6.95 9.16 0.18
N GLU A 314 -5.70 8.72 0.11
CA GLU A 314 -5.09 7.82 1.10
C GLU A 314 -4.73 8.51 2.43
N LYS A 315 -4.49 9.83 2.41
CA LYS A 315 -3.89 10.54 3.55
C LYS A 315 -4.82 10.67 4.74
N ASN A 316 -6.10 10.98 4.50
CA ASN A 316 -7.06 11.28 5.57
C ASN A 316 -7.13 10.20 6.66
N ALA A 317 -6.98 8.92 6.29
CA ALA A 317 -7.07 7.81 7.23
C ALA A 317 -5.73 7.29 7.74
N PHE A 318 -4.62 7.60 7.07
CA PHE A 318 -3.38 6.84 7.24
C PHE A 318 -2.10 7.66 7.41
N GLU A 319 -2.16 9.00 7.29
CA GLU A 319 -0.99 9.87 7.42
C GLU A 319 -1.24 11.01 8.41
N TRP A 320 -0.38 11.15 9.41
CA TRP A 320 -0.50 12.16 10.49
C TRP A 320 0.61 13.21 10.46
N GLY A 321 1.51 13.14 9.47
CA GLY A 321 2.70 13.99 9.37
C GLY A 321 2.42 15.47 9.11
N LEU A 322 1.19 15.87 8.80
CA LEU A 322 0.83 17.28 8.54
C LEU A 322 -0.50 17.59 9.22
N SER A 323 -0.53 18.67 10.01
CA SER A 323 -1.73 19.08 10.76
C SER A 323 -2.90 19.50 9.86
N MET A 324 -2.63 19.82 8.59
CA MET A 324 -3.65 20.22 7.61
C MET A 324 -4.38 19.02 7.01
N ILE A 325 -3.93 17.77 7.22
CA ILE A 325 -4.63 16.60 6.67
C ILE A 325 -6.02 16.48 7.31
N PRO A 326 -7.10 16.38 6.52
CA PRO A 326 -8.44 16.21 7.07
C PRO A 326 -8.61 14.84 7.75
N HIS A 327 -8.95 14.83 9.03
CA HIS A 327 -9.17 13.62 9.84
C HIS A 327 -10.60 13.50 10.41
N SER A 328 -11.54 14.31 9.92
CA SER A 328 -12.95 14.21 10.34
C SER A 328 -13.57 12.88 9.89
N GLU A 329 -14.65 12.43 10.54
CA GLU A 329 -15.36 11.21 10.14
C GLU A 329 -15.80 11.23 8.67
N ASP A 330 -16.22 12.41 8.17
CA ASP A 330 -16.54 12.59 6.76
C ASP A 330 -15.31 12.38 5.87
N ALA A 331 -14.14 12.93 6.25
CA ALA A 331 -12.89 12.76 5.50
C ALA A 331 -12.43 11.29 5.47
N ILE A 332 -12.63 10.54 6.56
CA ILE A 332 -12.39 9.10 6.59
C ILE A 332 -13.34 8.34 5.65
N GLN A 333 -14.63 8.73 5.63
CA GLN A 333 -15.59 8.14 4.70
C GLN A 333 -15.21 8.42 3.24
N VAL A 334 -14.69 9.62 2.92
CA VAL A 334 -14.15 9.93 1.58
C VAL A 334 -13.09 8.90 1.18
N THR A 335 -12.05 8.71 2.01
CA THR A 335 -11.01 7.68 1.77
C THR A 335 -11.61 6.30 1.51
N GLN A 336 -12.52 5.88 2.39
CA GLN A 336 -13.09 4.54 2.31
C GLN A 336 -13.93 4.35 1.04
N HIS A 337 -14.72 5.35 0.64
CA HIS A 337 -15.54 5.26 -0.58
C HIS A 337 -14.68 5.22 -1.85
N VAL A 338 -13.60 6.01 -1.91
CA VAL A 338 -12.67 6.01 -3.05
C VAL A 338 -11.96 4.66 -3.18
N ALA A 339 -11.48 4.08 -2.07
CA ALA A 339 -10.86 2.76 -2.02
C ALA A 339 -11.85 1.65 -2.44
N ASN A 340 -13.05 1.71 -1.89
CA ASN A 340 -14.11 0.74 -2.12
C ASN A 340 -14.55 0.69 -3.59
N PHE A 341 -14.57 1.83 -4.28
CA PHE A 341 -14.84 1.87 -5.72
C PHE A 341 -13.70 1.20 -6.51
N PHE A 342 -12.45 1.54 -6.24
CA PHE A 342 -11.30 0.97 -6.95
C PHE A 342 -11.28 -0.56 -6.85
N VAL A 343 -11.39 -1.08 -5.63
CA VAL A 343 -11.38 -2.53 -5.43
C VAL A 343 -12.62 -3.16 -6.05
N SER A 344 -13.78 -2.49 -6.08
CA SER A 344 -14.95 -3.02 -6.79
C SER A 344 -14.74 -3.15 -8.29
N GLU A 345 -14.02 -2.23 -8.94
CA GLU A 345 -13.61 -2.38 -10.34
C GLU A 345 -12.63 -3.55 -10.49
N ALA A 346 -11.67 -3.70 -9.58
CA ALA A 346 -10.69 -4.79 -9.64
C ALA A 346 -11.34 -6.17 -9.47
N ARG A 347 -12.47 -6.28 -8.76
CA ARG A 347 -13.25 -7.52 -8.69
C ARG A 347 -13.83 -7.93 -10.05
N LYS A 348 -14.06 -7.01 -10.97
CA LYS A 348 -14.56 -7.31 -12.34
C LYS A 348 -13.47 -7.89 -13.25
N SER A 349 -12.19 -7.79 -12.86
CA SER A 349 -11.09 -8.39 -13.61
C SER A 349 -11.21 -9.93 -13.62
N LEU A 350 -11.09 -10.52 -14.80
CA LEU A 350 -11.09 -11.98 -14.98
C LEU A 350 -9.72 -12.62 -14.66
N ASN A 351 -8.69 -11.84 -14.35
CA ASN A 351 -7.36 -12.38 -14.09
C ASN A 351 -7.37 -13.28 -12.83
N ARG A 352 -6.87 -14.52 -12.95
CA ARG A 352 -6.79 -15.55 -11.89
C ARG A 352 -5.37 -16.15 -11.87
N PRO A 353 -4.37 -15.44 -11.34
CA PRO A 353 -2.99 -15.89 -11.35
C PRO A 353 -2.75 -17.09 -10.42
N PRO A 354 -1.67 -17.88 -10.66
CA PRO A 354 -1.30 -18.98 -9.78
C PRO A 354 -1.08 -18.51 -8.34
N ALA A 355 -1.78 -19.15 -7.39
CA ALA A 355 -1.80 -18.72 -5.99
C ALA A 355 -0.40 -18.63 -5.37
N ARG A 356 0.49 -19.58 -5.69
CA ARG A 356 1.88 -19.57 -5.19
C ARG A 356 2.66 -18.34 -5.66
N LYS A 357 2.59 -18.02 -6.96
CA LYS A 357 3.25 -16.82 -7.51
C LYS A 357 2.73 -15.54 -6.88
N VAL A 358 1.42 -15.46 -6.60
CA VAL A 358 0.87 -14.31 -5.86
C VAL A 358 1.50 -14.23 -4.47
N LEU A 359 1.45 -15.31 -3.67
CA LEU A 359 1.97 -15.32 -2.30
C LEU A 359 3.45 -14.92 -2.23
N ASP A 360 4.27 -15.39 -3.16
CA ASP A 360 5.70 -15.07 -3.22
C ASP A 360 6.00 -13.60 -3.58
N ASN A 361 5.01 -12.85 -4.08
CA ASN A 361 5.15 -11.46 -4.51
C ASN A 361 4.33 -10.46 -3.66
N LEU A 362 3.58 -10.92 -2.65
CA LEU A 362 2.76 -10.02 -1.83
C LEU A 362 3.61 -9.04 -1.01
N ILE A 363 3.03 -7.87 -0.73
CA ILE A 363 3.61 -6.86 0.16
C ILE A 363 3.89 -7.41 1.56
N TYR A 364 3.21 -8.47 2.00
CA TYR A 364 3.42 -9.14 3.28
C TYR A 364 4.80 -9.79 3.45
N ASN A 365 5.56 -9.94 2.35
CA ASN A 365 6.95 -10.39 2.41
C ASN A 365 7.92 -9.25 2.77
N TYR A 366 7.42 -8.03 2.97
CA TYR A 366 8.18 -6.84 3.29
C TYR A 366 7.68 -6.24 4.61
N SER A 367 8.57 -5.58 5.35
CA SER A 367 8.22 -4.86 6.58
C SER A 367 8.31 -3.35 6.35
N PRO A 368 7.28 -2.56 6.72
CA PRO A 368 7.37 -1.12 6.65
C PRO A 368 8.34 -0.59 7.71
N THR A 369 8.93 0.58 7.43
CA THR A 369 9.79 1.32 8.36
C THR A 369 9.08 2.60 8.80
N TYR A 370 9.01 2.83 10.11
CA TYR A 370 8.47 4.06 10.67
C TYR A 370 9.41 5.26 10.39
N CYS A 371 8.95 6.21 9.60
CA CYS A 371 9.67 7.43 9.21
C CYS A 371 8.99 8.72 9.70
N GLY A 372 7.82 8.64 10.32
CA GLY A 372 7.03 9.79 10.79
C GLY A 372 7.59 10.54 12.00
N LYS A 373 8.71 10.10 12.62
CA LYS A 373 9.30 10.75 13.80
C LYS A 373 9.62 12.24 13.62
N ALA A 374 9.89 12.65 12.38
CA ALA A 374 10.18 14.04 12.06
C ALA A 374 8.93 14.95 12.06
N GLY A 375 7.72 14.38 12.20
CA GLY A 375 6.46 15.11 12.14
C GLY A 375 6.22 15.77 10.78
N LYS A 376 6.71 15.13 9.71
CA LYS A 376 6.54 15.55 8.32
C LYS A 376 6.73 14.36 7.38
N GLY A 377 6.14 14.43 6.18
CA GLY A 377 6.23 13.38 5.18
C GLY A 377 5.29 12.22 5.47
N TYR A 378 5.70 11.00 5.14
CA TYR A 378 4.91 9.80 5.42
C TYR A 378 5.21 9.26 6.83
N ASP A 379 4.23 8.59 7.44
CA ASP A 379 4.40 7.92 8.73
C ASP A 379 5.21 6.63 8.58
N GLU A 380 4.87 5.81 7.59
CA GLU A 380 5.53 4.53 7.31
C GLU A 380 5.79 4.36 5.82
N VAL A 381 6.93 3.76 5.48
CA VAL A 381 7.33 3.45 4.11
C VAL A 381 7.84 2.01 3.98
N TYR A 382 7.45 1.33 2.91
CA TYR A 382 8.13 0.12 2.45
C TYR A 382 9.28 0.53 1.57
N ILE A 383 10.51 0.13 1.93
CA ILE A 383 11.72 0.45 1.15
C ILE A 383 12.17 -0.80 0.41
N PHE A 384 12.43 -0.65 -0.88
CA PHE A 384 12.95 -1.68 -1.77
C PHE A 384 14.32 -1.22 -2.26
N ALA A 385 15.37 -1.92 -1.85
CA ALA A 385 16.72 -1.73 -2.35
C ALA A 385 17.34 -3.10 -2.57
N GLU A 386 18.15 -3.24 -3.61
CA GLU A 386 19.09 -4.37 -3.62
C GLU A 386 20.06 -4.17 -2.46
N PRO A 387 20.41 -5.22 -1.70
CA PRO A 387 21.50 -5.12 -0.76
C PRO A 387 22.73 -4.62 -1.52
N GLU A 388 23.40 -3.57 -1.03
CA GLU A 388 24.76 -3.32 -1.48
C GLU A 388 25.51 -4.64 -1.23
N THR A 389 25.97 -5.29 -2.31
CA THR A 389 26.97 -6.33 -2.18
C THR A 389 28.14 -5.64 -1.51
N SER A 390 28.28 -5.81 -0.19
CA SER A 390 29.51 -5.48 0.47
C SER A 390 30.59 -6.17 -0.34
N ASN A 391 31.62 -5.43 -0.74
CA ASN A 391 32.85 -5.98 -1.29
C ASN A 391 33.57 -6.83 -0.23
N ASN A 392 32.90 -7.83 0.34
CA ASN A 392 33.55 -9.01 0.82
C ASN A 392 33.90 -9.78 -0.44
N THR A 393 35.16 -9.66 -0.82
CA THR A 393 35.91 -10.67 -1.55
C THR A 393 35.45 -12.04 -1.03
N SER A 394 34.51 -12.64 -1.74
CA SER A 394 34.15 -14.03 -1.52
C SER A 394 35.38 -14.77 -2.02
N ILE A 395 36.25 -15.13 -1.09
CA ILE A 395 37.19 -16.21 -1.33
C ILE A 395 36.31 -17.37 -1.74
N TYR A 396 36.31 -17.69 -3.03
CA TYR A 396 35.79 -18.94 -3.53
C TYR A 396 36.60 -20.03 -2.84
N ILE A 397 36.10 -20.54 -1.72
CA ILE A 397 36.49 -21.85 -1.26
C ILE A 397 35.83 -22.81 -2.24
N THR A 398 36.59 -23.18 -3.26
CA THR A 398 36.26 -24.33 -4.10
C THR A 398 36.06 -25.52 -3.16
N PRO A 399 34.90 -26.22 -3.20
CA PRO A 399 34.78 -27.47 -2.49
C PRO A 399 35.86 -28.43 -3.04
N PRO A 400 36.50 -29.24 -2.20
CA PRO A 400 37.51 -30.18 -2.67
C PRO A 400 36.87 -31.12 -3.70
N PRO A 401 37.60 -31.54 -4.75
CA PRO A 401 37.06 -32.40 -5.77
C PRO A 401 36.51 -33.68 -5.13
N ILE A 402 35.24 -33.96 -5.42
CA ILE A 402 34.62 -35.25 -5.12
C ILE A 402 35.44 -36.29 -5.90
N LYS A 403 36.28 -37.05 -5.19
CA LYS A 403 36.88 -38.28 -5.73
C LYS A 403 35.74 -39.25 -5.98
N MET A 404 35.31 -39.38 -7.24
CA MET A 404 34.59 -40.56 -7.68
C MET A 404 35.53 -41.76 -7.53
N TYR A 405 35.27 -42.61 -6.54
CA TYR A 405 35.83 -43.95 -6.51
C TYR A 405 35.12 -44.76 -7.61
N TYR A 406 35.78 -44.93 -8.75
CA TYR A 406 35.47 -46.04 -9.65
C TYR A 406 35.85 -47.33 -8.93
N GLY A 407 34.85 -48.01 -8.37
CA GLY A 407 35.00 -49.40 -7.94
C GLY A 407 35.22 -50.26 -9.18
N ILE A 408 36.45 -50.72 -9.38
CA ILE A 408 36.78 -51.76 -10.35
C ILE A 408 36.15 -53.06 -9.83
N LEU A 409 35.06 -53.49 -10.46
CA LEU A 409 34.55 -54.85 -10.33
C LEU A 409 35.48 -55.77 -11.13
N VAL A 410 36.47 -56.37 -10.46
CA VAL A 410 37.25 -57.47 -11.02
C VAL A 410 36.37 -58.72 -10.97
N ILE A 411 35.82 -59.10 -12.11
CA ILE A 411 35.23 -60.42 -12.32
C ILE A 411 36.39 -61.41 -12.53
N THR A 412 36.71 -62.20 -11.51
CA THR A 412 37.59 -63.35 -11.66
C THR A 412 36.81 -64.51 -12.27
N HIS A 413 37.04 -64.79 -13.55
CA HIS A 413 36.66 -66.07 -14.15
C HIS A 413 37.65 -67.15 -13.70
N ASN A 414 37.21 -68.01 -12.78
CA ASN A 414 37.83 -69.31 -12.56
C ASN A 414 37.40 -70.26 -13.69
N PHE A 415 38.31 -70.51 -14.62
CA PHE A 415 38.26 -71.69 -15.48
C PHE A 415 38.81 -72.88 -14.67
N THR A 416 37.93 -73.72 -14.15
CA THR A 416 38.26 -75.11 -13.82
C THR A 416 37.67 -75.97 -14.92
N GLY A 417 38.54 -76.42 -15.83
CA GLY A 417 38.23 -77.48 -16.77
C GLY A 417 38.29 -78.82 -16.03
N ASP A 418 37.25 -79.63 -16.21
CA ASP A 418 37.29 -81.07 -16.01
C ASP A 418 37.07 -81.75 -17.37
N PRO A 419 37.67 -82.93 -17.60
CA PRO A 419 37.79 -83.53 -18.92
C PRO A 419 36.65 -84.51 -19.22
N VAL A 420 36.12 -84.47 -20.45
CA VAL A 420 35.56 -85.62 -21.19
C VAL A 420 35.86 -85.46 -22.67
#